data_AF-A0A085LZU8-F1
#
_entry.id   AF-A0A085LZU8-F1
#
_cell.length_a   1.000
_cell.length_b   1.000
_cell.length_c   1.000
_cell.angle_alpha   90.00
_cell.angle_beta   90.00
_cell.angle_gamma   90.00
#
_symmetry.space_group_name_H-M   'P 1'
#
loop_
_entity.id
_entity.type
_entity.pdbx_description
1 polymer ?
#
loop_
_entity_poly.entity_id
_entity_poly.type
_entity_poly.pdbx_seq_one_letter_code
_entity_poly.pdbx_strand_id
1 'polypeptide(L)'
;MKAIHDTIHSLLNIAPMKSNSKEEVERFFFEVRGAVSTFRALGSNIELQSKATLHSVSTKLTYKLKTAWARRAFDLLPKMATLIDFDKWLEEMVIVRNSVGDSEADSSQAKKLPRRLKSTMPRHSIQCRHFIHCL
;
A
#
# COMPACT_ATOMS: atom_id res chain seq x y z
N MET A 1 -14.94 10.09 22.57
CA MET A 1 -14.33 10.82 21.42
C MET A 1 -12.81 10.94 21.49
N LYS A 2 -12.18 11.18 22.65
CA LYS A 2 -10.71 11.26 22.80
C LYS A 2 -9.95 10.09 22.16
N ALA A 3 -10.42 8.85 22.33
CA ALA A 3 -9.78 7.66 21.76
C ALA A 3 -9.72 7.65 20.22
N ILE A 4 -10.75 8.14 19.53
CA ILE A 4 -10.74 8.23 18.05
C ILE A 4 -9.70 9.26 17.60
N HIS A 5 -9.68 10.41 18.28
CA HIS A 5 -8.72 11.49 18.01
C HIS A 5 -7.26 11.05 18.24
N ASP A 6 -7.00 10.34 19.32
CA ASP A 6 -5.65 9.84 19.62
C ASP A 6 -5.23 8.76 18.59
N THR A 7 -6.18 7.93 18.15
CA THR A 7 -5.93 6.88 17.14
C THR A 7 -5.64 7.49 15.76
N ILE A 8 -6.43 8.47 15.31
CA ILE A 8 -6.16 9.13 14.02
C ILE A 8 -4.83 9.88 14.06
N HIS A 9 -4.52 10.56 15.16
CA HIS A 9 -3.24 11.25 15.30
C HIS A 9 -2.06 10.27 15.26
N SER A 10 -2.17 9.11 15.92
CA SER A 10 -1.16 8.06 15.83
C SER A 10 -1.02 7.51 14.41
N LEU A 11 -2.12 7.21 13.74
CA LEU A 11 -2.16 6.68 12.38
C LEU A 11 -1.51 7.63 11.36
N LEU A 12 -1.78 8.94 11.46
CA LEU A 12 -1.22 9.95 10.54
C LEU A 12 0.28 10.20 10.79
N ASN A 13 0.76 9.91 11.99
CA ASN A 13 2.15 10.08 12.40
C ASN A 13 2.97 8.78 12.36
N ILE A 14 2.43 7.68 11.79
CA ILE A 14 3.21 6.45 11.57
C ILE A 14 4.48 6.78 10.78
N ALA A 15 5.58 6.17 11.20
CA ALA A 15 6.87 6.32 10.55
C ALA A 15 6.80 5.80 9.11
N PRO A 16 7.26 6.57 8.10
CA PRO A 16 7.40 6.07 6.75
C PRO A 16 8.22 4.79 6.68
N MET A 17 7.87 3.91 5.74
CA MET A 17 8.61 2.68 5.52
C MET A 17 10.03 2.97 5.04
N LYS A 18 11.01 2.35 5.71
CA LYS A 18 12.44 2.49 5.40
C LYS A 18 12.85 1.63 4.21
N SER A 19 12.22 0.47 4.03
CA SER A 19 12.57 -0.51 3.01
C SER A 19 11.37 -1.37 2.61
N ASN A 20 11.59 -2.28 1.66
CA ASN A 20 10.61 -3.30 1.27
C ASN A 20 10.85 -4.64 1.96
N SER A 21 11.62 -4.67 3.05
CA SER A 21 11.87 -5.91 3.79
C SER A 21 10.58 -6.43 4.42
N LYS A 22 10.55 -7.72 4.74
CA LYS A 22 9.37 -8.36 5.31
C LYS A 22 8.99 -7.71 6.65
N GLU A 23 9.99 -7.49 7.50
CA GLU A 23 9.87 -6.93 8.84
C GLU A 23 9.28 -5.51 8.78
N GLU A 24 9.70 -4.73 7.80
CA GLU A 24 9.22 -3.36 7.61
C GLU A 24 7.76 -3.32 7.14
N VAL A 25 7.39 -4.23 6.25
CA VAL A 25 5.99 -4.39 5.79
C VAL A 25 5.11 -4.85 6.94
N GLU A 26 5.56 -5.83 7.73
CA GLU A 26 4.85 -6.34 8.90
C GLU A 26 4.65 -5.25 9.96
N ARG A 27 5.70 -4.51 10.32
CA ARG A 27 5.58 -3.38 11.27
C ARG A 27 4.51 -2.40 10.80
N PHE A 28 4.62 -1.94 9.56
CA PHE A 28 3.68 -0.97 9.01
C PHE A 28 2.25 -1.51 8.98
N PHE A 29 2.08 -2.79 8.61
CA PHE A 29 0.79 -3.46 8.64
C PHE A 29 0.18 -3.49 10.04
N PHE A 30 0.93 -3.88 11.07
CA PHE A 30 0.40 -3.95 12.43
C PHE A 30 -0.01 -2.59 12.99
N GLU A 31 0.74 -1.53 12.69
CA GLU A 31 0.37 -0.15 13.09
C GLU A 31 -0.97 0.27 12.45
N VAL A 32 -1.15 0.03 11.16
CA VAL A 32 -2.40 0.33 10.44
C VAL A 32 -3.56 -0.54 10.95
N ARG A 33 -3.33 -1.85 11.10
CA ARG A 33 -4.32 -2.83 11.59
C ARG A 33 -4.80 -2.47 13.00
N GLY A 34 -3.91 -2.00 13.87
CA GLY A 34 -4.26 -1.54 15.22
C GLY A 34 -5.21 -0.34 15.20
N ALA A 35 -4.95 0.65 14.34
CA ALA A 35 -5.82 1.81 14.17
C ALA A 35 -7.18 1.42 13.57
N VAL A 36 -7.20 0.61 12.51
CA VAL A 36 -8.43 0.12 11.86
C VAL A 36 -9.30 -0.68 12.85
N SER A 37 -8.69 -1.55 13.64
CA SER A 37 -9.39 -2.33 14.66
C SER A 37 -10.01 -1.43 15.73
N THR A 38 -9.29 -0.40 16.15
CA THR A 38 -9.80 0.59 17.11
C THR A 38 -10.97 1.39 16.54
N PHE A 39 -10.87 1.87 15.29
CA PHE A 39 -11.99 2.56 14.64
C PHE A 39 -13.23 1.68 14.51
N ARG A 40 -13.06 0.38 14.17
CA ARG A 40 -14.17 -0.58 14.12
C ARG A 40 -14.81 -0.78 15.48
N ALA A 41 -14.01 -0.98 16.53
CA ALA A 41 -14.51 -1.16 17.89
C ALA A 41 -15.30 0.07 18.38
N LEU A 42 -14.88 1.27 17.96
CA LEU A 42 -15.54 2.53 18.30
C LEU A 42 -16.68 2.91 17.34
N GLY A 43 -16.99 2.09 16.33
CA GLY A 43 -18.03 2.35 15.34
C GLY A 43 -17.76 3.54 14.41
N SER A 44 -16.49 3.97 14.29
CA SER A 44 -16.12 5.17 13.53
C SER A 44 -16.01 4.90 12.04
N ASN A 45 -17.16 4.79 11.36
CA ASN A 45 -17.23 4.56 9.92
C ASN A 45 -16.66 5.74 9.11
N ILE A 46 -16.75 6.96 9.63
CA ILE A 46 -16.22 8.17 8.98
C ILE A 46 -14.70 8.04 8.80
N GLU A 47 -13.99 7.62 9.85
CA GLU A 47 -12.54 7.43 9.77
C GLU A 47 -12.16 6.26 8.86
N LEU A 48 -12.91 5.16 8.93
CA LEU A 48 -12.68 3.98 8.09
C LEU A 48 -12.86 4.26 6.59
N GLN A 49 -13.75 5.19 6.24
CA GLN A 49 -14.03 5.59 4.85
C GLN A 49 -13.31 6.88 4.43
N SER A 50 -12.51 7.49 5.31
CA SER A 50 -11.85 8.76 5.04
C SER A 50 -10.78 8.61 3.96
N LYS A 51 -11.00 9.28 2.82
CA LYS A 51 -10.04 9.36 1.72
C LYS A 51 -8.76 10.11 2.13
N ALA A 52 -8.90 11.17 2.92
CA ALA A 52 -7.76 11.98 3.37
C ALA A 52 -6.85 11.18 4.31
N THR A 53 -7.44 10.37 5.19
CA THR A 53 -6.71 9.47 6.09
C THR A 53 -6.00 8.39 5.29
N LEU A 54 -6.73 7.72 4.37
CA LEU A 54 -6.15 6.72 3.48
C LEU A 54 -4.96 7.28 2.68
N HIS A 55 -5.14 8.43 2.01
CA HIS A 55 -4.09 9.10 1.25
C HIS A 55 -2.87 9.39 2.11
N SER A 56 -3.06 10.03 3.27
CA SER A 56 -1.97 10.35 4.20
C SER A 56 -1.18 9.10 4.60
N VAL A 57 -1.85 7.99 4.90
CA VAL A 57 -1.19 6.73 5.25
C VAL A 57 -0.51 6.09 4.04
N SER A 58 -1.12 6.10 2.84
CA SER A 58 -0.49 5.56 1.63
C SER A 58 0.76 6.32 1.23
N THR A 59 0.87 7.61 1.56
CA THR A 59 2.10 8.38 1.33
C THR A 59 3.30 7.88 2.15
N LYS A 60 3.07 7.10 3.22
CA LYS A 60 4.12 6.52 4.09
C LYS A 60 4.73 5.23 3.54
N LEU A 61 4.13 4.64 2.51
CA LEU A 61 4.67 3.47 1.83
C LEU A 61 5.95 3.81 1.04
N THR A 62 6.77 2.80 0.76
CA THR A 62 7.85 2.93 -0.22
C THR A 62 7.29 3.10 -1.64
N TYR A 63 8.07 3.66 -2.57
CA TYR A 63 7.64 3.88 -3.96
C TYR A 63 7.08 2.60 -4.63
N LYS A 64 7.77 1.46 -4.46
CA LYS A 64 7.34 0.17 -5.01
C LYS A 64 5.95 -0.22 -4.47
N LEU A 65 5.72 -0.11 -3.16
CA LEU A 65 4.45 -0.46 -2.55
C LEU A 65 3.34 0.56 -2.87
N LYS A 66 3.66 1.86 -2.98
CA LYS A 66 2.73 2.87 -3.51
C LYS A 66 2.22 2.50 -4.89
N THR A 67 3.11 2.06 -5.78
CA THR A 67 2.71 1.68 -7.15
C THR A 67 1.84 0.42 -7.17
N ALA A 68 2.11 -0.54 -6.29
CA ALA A 68 1.30 -1.75 -6.15
C ALA A 68 -0.07 -1.43 -5.57
N TRP A 69 -0.13 -0.59 -4.53
CA TRP A 69 -1.37 -0.09 -3.96
C TRP A 69 -2.20 0.69 -4.98
N ALA A 70 -1.59 1.59 -5.76
CA ALA A 70 -2.31 2.37 -6.77
C ALA A 70 -3.00 1.49 -7.81
N ARG A 71 -2.37 0.38 -8.21
CA ARG A 71 -2.99 -0.62 -9.09
C ARG A 71 -4.18 -1.28 -8.42
N ARG A 72 -4.01 -1.76 -7.18
CA ARG A 72 -5.08 -2.38 -6.39
C ARG A 72 -6.27 -1.44 -6.19
N ALA A 73 -6.01 -0.17 -5.87
CA ALA A 73 -7.03 0.85 -5.69
C ALA A 73 -7.78 1.17 -6.99
N PHE A 74 -7.10 1.12 -8.14
CA PHE A 74 -7.73 1.28 -9.45
C PHE A 74 -8.66 0.10 -9.77
N ASP A 75 -8.28 -1.12 -9.42
CA ASP A 75 -9.10 -2.33 -9.64
C ASP A 75 -10.38 -2.36 -8.79
N LEU A 76 -10.48 -1.51 -7.75
CA LEU A 76 -11.69 -1.38 -6.92
C LEU A 76 -12.76 -0.47 -7.55
N LEU A 77 -12.43 0.29 -8.59
CA LEU A 77 -13.39 1.19 -9.24
C LEU A 77 -14.60 0.43 -9.82
N PRO A 78 -15.82 0.98 -9.73
CA PRO A 78 -16.16 2.35 -9.34
C PRO A 78 -16.21 2.61 -7.83
N LYS A 79 -16.05 1.56 -7.00
CA LYS A 79 -16.06 1.71 -5.54
C LYS A 79 -14.78 2.43 -5.10
N MET A 80 -14.93 3.48 -4.30
CA MET A 80 -13.76 4.17 -3.74
C MET A 80 -13.07 3.28 -2.72
N ALA A 81 -11.75 3.17 -2.82
CA ALA A 81 -10.92 2.46 -1.85
C ALA A 81 -11.02 3.11 -0.47
N THR A 82 -11.08 2.28 0.57
CA THR A 82 -11.19 2.70 1.96
C THR A 82 -9.99 2.22 2.78
N LEU A 83 -9.87 2.68 4.03
CA LEU A 83 -8.81 2.20 4.94
C LEU A 83 -8.95 0.69 5.23
N ILE A 84 -10.17 0.15 5.13
CA ILE A 84 -10.44 -1.29 5.24
C ILE A 84 -9.85 -2.06 4.06
N ASP A 85 -10.00 -1.54 2.84
CA ASP A 85 -9.46 -2.18 1.64
C ASP A 85 -7.92 -2.13 1.65
N PHE A 86 -7.36 -1.04 2.16
CA PHE A 86 -5.93 -0.87 2.37
C PHE A 86 -5.35 -1.86 3.38
N ASP A 87 -6.01 -2.01 4.54
CA ASP A 87 -5.64 -2.97 5.58
C ASP A 87 -5.64 -4.41 5.06
N LYS A 88 -6.68 -4.80 4.31
CA LYS A 88 -6.75 -6.12 3.66
C LYS A 88 -5.63 -6.33 2.65
N TRP A 89 -5.32 -5.32 1.85
CA TRP A 89 -4.23 -5.40 0.88
C TRP A 89 -2.87 -5.54 1.58
N LEU A 90 -2.62 -4.85 2.69
CA LEU A 90 -1.40 -5.02 3.47
C LEU A 90 -1.29 -6.42 4.07
N GLU A 91 -2.40 -6.98 4.57
CA GLU A 91 -2.47 -8.37 5.04
C GLU A 91 -2.10 -9.37 3.93
N GLU A 92 -2.64 -9.19 2.72
CA GLU A 92 -2.25 -9.98 1.55
C GLU A 92 -0.74 -9.85 1.27
N MET A 93 -0.15 -8.65 1.37
CA MET A 93 1.28 -8.45 1.16
C MET A 93 2.14 -9.18 2.21
N VAL A 94 1.72 -9.18 3.48
CA VAL A 94 2.41 -9.90 4.57
C VAL A 94 2.31 -11.42 4.34
N ILE A 95 1.12 -11.93 4.05
CA ILE A 95 0.88 -13.36 3.83
C ILE A 95 1.63 -13.86 2.58
N VAL A 96 1.51 -13.16 1.45
CA VAL A 96 2.17 -13.55 0.19
C VAL A 96 3.69 -13.57 0.37
N ARG A 97 4.26 -12.57 1.05
CA ARG A 97 5.71 -12.56 1.33
C ARG A 97 6.13 -13.66 2.30
N ASN A 98 5.26 -14.05 3.22
CA ASN A 98 5.51 -15.20 4.10
C ASN A 98 5.46 -16.53 3.33
N SER A 99 4.67 -16.63 2.25
CA SER A 99 4.60 -17.80 1.38
C SER A 99 5.72 -17.89 0.31
N VAL A 100 6.48 -16.80 0.09
CA VAL A 100 7.57 -16.71 -0.92
C VAL A 100 8.95 -16.71 -0.22
N GLY A 101 9.05 -17.30 0.97
CA GLY A 101 10.33 -17.57 1.61
C GLY A 101 10.94 -18.88 1.08
N ASP A 102 11.67 -18.80 -0.04
CA ASP A 102 12.91 -19.57 -0.35
C ASP A 102 13.26 -19.48 -1.85
N SER A 103 13.68 -18.32 -2.32
CA SER A 103 14.50 -18.22 -3.54
C SER A 103 15.30 -16.93 -3.53
N GLU A 104 16.26 -16.84 -2.60
CA GLU A 104 17.50 -16.15 -2.92
C GLU A 104 18.36 -17.10 -3.76
N ALA A 105 18.43 -16.84 -5.06
CA ALA A 105 19.54 -17.28 -5.89
C ALA A 105 20.01 -16.08 -6.70
N ASP A 106 21.10 -15.51 -6.20
CA ASP A 106 22.04 -14.66 -6.92
C ASP A 106 22.36 -15.26 -8.30
N SER A 107 22.32 -14.42 -9.33
CA SER A 107 23.23 -14.54 -10.48
C SER A 107 23.20 -13.25 -11.28
N SER A 108 24.15 -12.39 -10.93
CA SER A 108 24.68 -11.39 -11.83
C SER A 108 25.21 -12.05 -13.11
N GLN A 109 24.52 -11.94 -14.25
CA GLN A 109 25.22 -11.99 -15.54
C GLN A 109 24.52 -11.22 -16.66
N ALA A 110 25.17 -10.13 -17.04
CA ALA A 110 24.91 -9.36 -18.24
C ALA A 110 24.98 -10.25 -19.50
N LYS A 111 23.95 -10.16 -20.36
CA LYS A 111 24.09 -10.42 -21.80
C LYS A 111 23.41 -9.29 -22.57
N LYS A 112 24.23 -8.57 -23.33
CA LYS A 112 23.86 -7.51 -24.27
C LYS A 112 23.18 -8.09 -25.52
N LEU A 113 22.44 -7.20 -26.19
CA LEU A 113 21.99 -7.17 -27.62
C LEU A 113 20.57 -7.70 -27.94
N PRO A 114 19.91 -7.20 -29.01
CA PRO A 114 19.49 -5.80 -29.17
C PRO A 114 18.04 -5.69 -29.69
N ARG A 115 17.61 -4.44 -29.94
CA ARG A 115 16.58 -4.05 -30.91
C ARG A 115 15.13 -3.97 -30.39
N ARG A 116 14.86 -2.82 -29.77
CA ARG A 116 13.69 -1.94 -29.99
C ARG A 116 12.45 -2.62 -30.59
N LEU A 117 11.58 -3.15 -29.73
CA LEU A 117 10.16 -3.27 -30.03
C LEU A 117 9.46 -2.02 -29.50
N LYS A 118 8.82 -1.30 -30.43
CA LYS A 118 7.94 -0.18 -30.15
C LYS A 118 6.71 -0.73 -29.44
N SER A 119 6.83 -0.92 -28.13
CA SER A 119 5.71 -1.28 -27.26
C SER A 119 4.84 -0.04 -27.13
N THR A 120 3.72 -0.03 -27.84
CA THR A 120 2.57 0.81 -27.52
C THR A 120 2.30 0.66 -26.02
N MET A 121 2.60 1.69 -25.25
CA MET A 121 2.40 1.67 -23.80
C MET A 121 0.92 1.39 -23.54
N PRO A 122 0.56 0.32 -22.81
CA PRO A 122 -0.83 0.06 -22.48
C PRO A 122 -1.34 1.25 -21.68
N ARG A 123 -2.51 1.78 -22.06
CA ARG A 123 -3.16 2.97 -21.46
C ARG A 123 -3.21 2.92 -19.92
N HIS A 124 -3.24 1.70 -19.36
CA HIS A 124 -3.16 1.38 -17.93
C HIS A 124 -1.89 1.91 -17.23
N SER A 125 -0.75 1.93 -17.92
CA SER A 125 0.55 2.34 -17.35
C SER A 125 0.68 3.86 -17.16
N ILE A 126 -0.01 4.66 -17.97
CA ILE A 126 -0.06 6.13 -17.84
C ILE A 126 -1.07 6.52 -16.74
N GLN A 127 -2.19 5.81 -16.66
CA GLN A 127 -3.26 6.10 -15.71
C GLN A 127 -2.85 5.77 -14.27
N CYS A 128 -2.08 4.68 -14.07
CA CYS A 128 -1.47 4.38 -12.77
C CYS A 128 -0.50 5.47 -12.29
N ARG A 129 0.27 6.10 -13.20
CA ARG A 129 1.18 7.20 -12.82
C ARG A 129 0.42 8.45 -12.36
N HIS A 130 -0.69 8.77 -13.02
CA HIS A 130 -1.56 9.87 -12.60
C HIS A 130 -2.21 9.57 -11.24
N PHE A 131 -2.62 8.32 -11.02
CA PHE A 131 -3.21 7.89 -9.75
C PHE A 131 -2.20 7.88 -8.59
N ILE A 132 -0.93 7.55 -8.83
CA ILE A 132 0.16 7.67 -7.84
C ILE A 132 0.38 9.13 -7.42
N HIS A 133 0.18 10.10 -8.32
CA HIS A 133 0.25 11.53 -8.00
C HIS A 133 -1.01 12.06 -7.31
N CYS A 134 -2.10 11.29 -7.31
CA CYS A 134 -3.37 11.63 -6.66
C CYS A 134 -3.64 10.79 -5.38
N LEU A 135 -2.65 10.00 -4.94
CA LEU A 135 -2.61 9.16 -3.73
C LEU A 135 -1.47 9.60 -2.81
#